data_AF-A0A813GB20-F1
#
_entry.id   AF-A0A813GB20-F1
#
_cell.length_a   1.000
_cell.length_b   1.000
_cell.length_c   1.000
_cell.angle_alpha   90.00
_cell.angle_beta   90.00
_cell.angle_gamma   90.00
#
_symmetry.space_group_name_H-M   'P 1'
#
loop_
_entity.id
_entity.type
_entity.pdbx_description
1 polymer ?
#
loop_
_entity_poly.entity_id
_entity_poly.type
_entity_poly.pdbx_seq_one_letter_code
_entity_poly.pdbx_strand_id
1 'polypeptide(L)'
;MTRNTFSMLWAYNMTEFERVLFIDSDFLPLKNIDDAFDCGEWCAVVSVRESQNRFNSGLQVLTPNASLFAALFTGGSLGRYGSYNRGIQGYLNEAIPDWCTA
;
A
#
# COMPACT_ATOMS: atom_id res chain seq x y z
N MET A 1 11.98 8.41 8.68
CA MET A 1 11.70 8.03 7.28
C MET A 1 11.99 9.22 6.38
N THR A 2 12.38 9.02 5.12
CA THR A 2 12.73 10.13 4.22
C THR A 2 11.49 10.63 3.47
N ARG A 3 11.58 11.79 2.82
CA ARG A 3 10.48 12.35 2.01
C ARG A 3 10.03 11.39 0.89
N ASN A 4 10.94 10.59 0.35
CA ASN A 4 10.65 9.58 -0.68
C ASN A 4 9.85 8.39 -0.14
N THR A 5 9.91 8.14 1.17
CA THR A 5 9.19 7.01 1.79
C THR A 5 7.67 7.19 1.68
N PHE A 6 7.15 8.42 1.63
CA PHE A 6 5.70 8.67 1.56
C PHE A 6 5.17 8.91 0.14
N SER A 7 6.00 8.85 -0.89
CA SER A 7 5.57 9.13 -2.27
C SER A 7 4.45 8.18 -2.73
N MET A 8 4.51 6.90 -2.35
CA MET A 8 3.46 5.93 -2.66
C MET A 8 2.10 6.29 -2.02
N LEU A 9 2.08 6.98 -0.87
CA LEU A 9 0.81 7.36 -0.23
C LEU A 9 -0.03 8.26 -1.13
N TRP A 10 0.56 8.98 -2.10
CA TRP A 10 -0.21 9.78 -3.03
C TRP A 10 -1.20 8.98 -3.87
N ALA A 11 -0.96 7.67 -4.10
CA ALA A 11 -1.93 6.80 -4.76
C ALA A 11 -3.27 6.76 -4.02
N TYR A 12 -3.24 6.85 -2.69
CA TYR A 12 -4.44 6.89 -1.84
C TYR A 12 -5.22 8.21 -1.96
N ASN A 13 -4.64 9.25 -2.57
CA ASN A 13 -5.26 10.57 -2.72
C ASN A 13 -5.69 10.87 -4.16
N MET A 14 -5.53 9.94 -5.11
CA MET A 14 -5.93 10.11 -6.52
C MET A 14 -7.44 9.89 -6.69
N THR A 15 -8.25 10.66 -5.95
CA THR A 15 -9.71 10.50 -5.85
C THR A 15 -10.48 10.81 -7.14
N GLU A 16 -9.80 11.26 -8.19
CA GLU A 16 -10.34 11.34 -9.54
C GLU A 16 -10.53 9.95 -10.20
N PHE A 17 -9.92 8.90 -9.64
CA PHE A 17 -10.09 7.52 -10.09
C PHE A 17 -10.96 6.72 -9.12
N GLU A 18 -11.80 5.85 -9.68
CA GLU A 18 -12.58 4.89 -8.91
C GLU A 18 -11.70 3.82 -8.26
N ARG A 19 -10.71 3.33 -9.01
CA ARG A 19 -9.77 2.27 -8.61
C ARG A 19 -8.38 2.61 -9.13
N VAL A 20 -7.35 2.32 -8.33
CA VAL A 20 -5.95 2.47 -8.70
C VAL A 20 -5.21 1.15 -8.48
N LEU A 21 -4.47 0.71 -9.49
CA LEU A 21 -3.46 -0.33 -9.37
C LEU A 21 -2.10 0.35 -9.24
N PHE A 22 -1.55 0.40 -8.03
CA PHE A 22 -0.20 0.89 -7.77
C PHE A 22 0.80 -0.23 -8.03
N ILE A 23 1.86 0.11 -8.77
CA ILE A 23 2.95 -0.80 -9.11
C ILE A 23 4.28 -0.06 -8.90
N ASP A 24 5.20 -0.65 -8.13
CA ASP A 24 6.57 -0.14 -8.02
C ASP A 24 7.27 -0.18 -9.40
N SER A 25 8.19 0.75 -9.63
CA SER A 25 8.85 0.93 -10.93
C SER A 25 9.75 -0.23 -11.36
N ASP A 26 10.01 -1.19 -10.48
CA ASP A 26 10.83 -2.38 -10.71
C ASP A 26 10.01 -3.65 -11.02
N PHE A 27 8.71 -3.51 -11.28
CA PHE A 27 7.86 -4.60 -11.78
C PHE A 27 7.90 -4.70 -13.31
N LEU A 28 7.86 -5.94 -13.82
CA LEU A 28 7.74 -6.25 -15.24
C LEU A 28 6.48 -7.10 -15.49
N PRO A 29 5.37 -6.51 -16.01
CA PRO A 29 4.20 -7.27 -16.41
C PRO A 29 4.54 -8.20 -17.58
N LEU A 30 4.32 -9.51 -17.41
CA LEU A 30 4.56 -10.52 -18.46
C LEU A 30 3.30 -10.86 -19.26
N LYS A 31 2.14 -10.42 -18.79
CA LYS A 31 0.81 -10.62 -19.37
C LYS A 31 -0.08 -9.44 -18.98
N ASN A 32 -1.29 -9.36 -19.56
CA ASN A 32 -2.32 -8.45 -19.09
C ASN A 32 -2.63 -8.73 -17.61
N ILE A 33 -2.86 -7.65 -16.84
CA ILE A 33 -3.06 -7.68 -15.38
C ILE A 33 -4.36 -6.97 -14.97
N ASP A 34 -5.27 -6.72 -15.91
CA ASP A 34 -6.52 -5.99 -15.63
C ASP A 34 -7.40 -6.75 -14.64
N ASP A 35 -7.33 -8.09 -14.63
CA ASP A 35 -7.98 -8.97 -13.65
C ASP A 35 -7.59 -8.64 -12.19
N ALA A 36 -6.48 -7.92 -11.96
CA ALA A 36 -6.13 -7.45 -10.62
C ALA A 36 -7.24 -6.57 -10.01
N PHE A 37 -8.00 -5.84 -10.83
CA PHE A 37 -9.14 -5.04 -10.39
C PHE A 37 -10.34 -5.88 -9.93
N ASP A 38 -10.29 -7.21 -9.98
CA ASP A 38 -11.37 -8.05 -9.45
C ASP A 38 -11.23 -8.35 -7.95
N CYS A 39 -10.11 -7.99 -7.31
CA CYS A 39 -9.80 -8.40 -5.94
C CYS A 39 -10.56 -7.62 -4.84
N GLY A 40 -11.18 -6.47 -5.16
CA GLY A 40 -11.95 -5.65 -4.22
C GLY A 40 -11.41 -4.22 -3.99
N GLU A 41 -11.94 -3.54 -2.97
CA GLU A 41 -11.64 -2.12 -2.67
C GLU A 41 -10.21 -1.88 -2.19
N TRP A 42 -9.57 -2.88 -1.58
CA TRP A 42 -8.16 -2.83 -1.21
C TRP A 42 -7.57 -4.24 -1.23
N CYS A 43 -6.43 -4.41 -1.89
CA CYS A 43 -5.72 -5.69 -1.97
C CYS A 43 -4.23 -5.47 -2.11
N ALA A 44 -3.47 -6.41 -1.56
CA ALA A 44 -2.03 -6.48 -1.75
C ALA A 44 -1.59 -7.95 -1.89
N VAL A 45 -0.38 -8.16 -2.38
CA VAL A 45 0.19 -9.51 -2.51
C VAL A 45 0.87 -9.92 -1.20
N VAL A 46 0.69 -11.18 -0.77
CA VAL A 46 1.45 -11.74 0.35
C VAL A 46 2.95 -11.71 0.01
N SER A 47 3.74 -11.12 0.91
CA SER A 47 5.20 -11.10 0.75
C SER A 47 5.78 -12.47 1.07
N VAL A 48 6.45 -13.08 0.08
CA VAL A 48 7.22 -14.32 0.27
C VAL A 48 8.54 -14.10 1.01
N ARG A 49 8.97 -12.85 1.16
CA ARG A 49 10.24 -12.47 1.82
C ARG A 49 10.07 -12.15 3.29
N GLU A 50 8.87 -11.77 3.70
CA GLU A 50 8.56 -11.35 5.07
C GLU A 50 7.92 -12.50 5.84
N SER A 51 8.23 -12.62 7.13
CA SER A 51 7.53 -13.52 8.03
C SER A 51 6.18 -12.93 8.49
N GLN A 52 5.28 -13.77 9.02
CA GLN A 52 4.07 -13.36 9.77
C GLN A 52 2.94 -12.71 8.95
N ASN A 53 2.58 -13.26 7.78
CA ASN A 53 1.45 -12.77 6.98
C ASN A 53 1.54 -11.25 6.75
N ARG A 54 2.65 -10.81 6.14
CA ARG A 54 2.87 -9.41 5.74
C ARG A 54 2.74 -9.26 4.23
N PHE A 55 2.24 -8.13 3.76
CA PHE A 55 2.10 -7.87 2.33
C PHE A 55 3.34 -7.19 1.76
N ASN A 56 3.53 -7.39 0.46
CA ASN A 56 4.41 -6.61 -0.38
C ASN A 56 3.68 -5.35 -0.85
N SER A 57 4.22 -4.17 -0.55
CA SER A 57 3.55 -2.90 -0.91
C SER A 57 3.79 -2.47 -2.37
N GLY A 58 4.64 -3.17 -3.11
CA GLY A 58 4.97 -2.82 -4.48
C GLY A 58 3.90 -3.19 -5.50
N LEU A 59 2.88 -3.96 -5.11
CA LEU A 59 1.68 -4.19 -5.91
C LEU A 59 0.44 -4.09 -5.03
N GLN A 60 -0.37 -3.06 -5.27
CA GLN A 60 -1.58 -2.78 -4.50
C GLN A 60 -2.72 -2.36 -5.41
N VAL A 61 -3.91 -2.91 -5.17
CA VAL A 61 -5.17 -2.38 -5.69
C VAL A 61 -5.83 -1.61 -4.57
N LEU A 62 -6.30 -0.40 -4.84
CA LEU A 62 -6.97 0.42 -3.84
C LEU A 62 -8.03 1.32 -4.46
N THR A 63 -9.08 1.59 -3.70
CA THR A 63 -10.00 2.69 -3.91
C THR A 63 -9.42 3.93 -3.21
N PRO A 64 -9.06 5.00 -3.96
CA PRO A 64 -8.51 6.21 -3.36
C PRO A 64 -9.49 6.85 -2.36
N ASN A 65 -8.96 7.28 -1.21
CA ASN A 65 -9.75 7.86 -0.13
C ASN A 65 -8.91 8.94 0.59
N ALA A 66 -9.28 10.21 0.39
CA ALA A 66 -8.55 11.36 0.93
C ALA A 66 -8.44 11.33 2.47
N SER A 67 -9.47 10.82 3.16
CA SER A 67 -9.46 10.69 4.63
C SER A 67 -8.46 9.62 5.08
N LEU A 68 -8.41 8.48 4.40
CA LEU A 68 -7.42 7.43 4.66
C LEU A 68 -6.00 7.93 4.35
N PHE A 69 -5.81 8.61 3.22
CA PHE A 69 -4.54 9.26 2.88
C PHE A 69 -4.08 10.21 4.00
N ALA A 70 -4.95 11.12 4.46
CA ALA A 70 -4.62 12.06 5.52
C ALA A 70 -4.26 11.34 6.83
N ALA A 71 -4.97 10.27 7.17
CA ALA A 71 -4.70 9.45 8.35
C ALA A 71 -3.33 8.75 8.27
N LEU A 72 -2.99 8.13 7.12
CA LEU A 72 -1.69 7.49 6.88
C LEU A 72 -0.56 8.54 6.87
N PHE A 73 -0.74 9.65 6.16
CA PHE A 73 0.28 10.69 6.08
C PHE A 73 0.58 11.33 7.44
N THR A 74 -0.47 11.67 8.19
CA THR A 74 -0.35 12.22 9.55
C THR A 74 0.22 11.19 10.51
N GLY A 75 -0.23 9.94 10.44
CA GLY A 75 0.27 8.85 11.26
C GLY A 75 1.77 8.60 11.06
N GLY A 76 2.24 8.63 9.82
CA GLY A 76 3.67 8.55 9.50
C GLY A 76 4.47 9.76 9.99
N SER A 77 3.92 10.97 9.82
CA SER A 77 4.57 12.22 10.24
C SER A 77 4.68 12.37 11.76
N LEU A 78 3.71 11.85 12.51
CA LEU A 78 3.68 11.88 13.97
C LEU A 78 4.32 10.65 14.62
N GLY A 79 4.80 9.68 13.84
CA GLY A 79 5.37 8.43 14.36
C GLY A 79 4.35 7.55 15.09
N ARG A 80 3.07 7.64 14.73
CA ARG A 80 1.98 6.85 15.33
C ARG A 80 2.15 5.35 15.10
N TYR A 81 2.68 4.99 13.93
CA TYR A 81 3.01 3.61 13.57
C TYR A 81 4.51 3.51 13.29
N GLY A 82 5.11 2.42 13.75
CA GLY A 82 6.49 2.09 13.43
C GLY A 82 6.65 1.64 11.98
N SER A 83 7.88 1.27 11.62
CA SER A 83 8.14 0.50 10.41
C SER A 83 9.25 -0.50 10.72
N TYR A 84 8.91 -1.79 10.73
CA TYR A 84 9.84 -2.85 11.09
C TYR A 84 11.05 -2.92 10.15
N ASN A 85 10.89 -2.51 8.88
CA ASN A 85 11.95 -2.48 7.88
C ASN A 85 12.42 -1.06 7.52
N ARG A 86 11.98 -0.04 8.28
CA ARG A 86 12.27 1.39 8.08
C ARG A 86 11.76 1.98 6.75
N GLY A 87 11.07 1.19 5.93
CA GLY A 87 10.47 1.57 4.66
C GLY A 87 8.95 1.72 4.73
N ILE A 88 8.35 2.03 3.58
CA ILE A 88 6.90 2.24 3.48
C ILE A 88 6.11 0.94 3.58
N GLN A 89 6.65 -0.18 3.07
CA GLN A 89 6.05 -1.50 3.26
C GLN A 89 5.89 -1.81 4.75
N GLY A 90 6.96 -1.59 5.52
CA GLY A 90 6.91 -1.83 6.96
C GLY A 90 5.93 -0.91 7.66
N TYR A 91 5.88 0.36 7.27
CA TYR A 91 4.90 1.30 7.80
C TYR A 91 3.46 0.89 7.50
N LEU A 92 3.14 0.55 6.25
CA LEU A 92 1.79 0.20 5.85
C LEU A 92 1.31 -1.12 6.47
N ASN A 93 2.20 -2.10 6.65
CA ASN A 93 1.86 -3.34 7.37
C ASN A 93 1.49 -3.08 8.85
N GLU A 94 1.98 -2.01 9.47
CA GLU A 94 1.61 -1.62 10.83
C GLU A 94 0.39 -0.66 10.85
N ALA A 95 0.21 0.14 9.80
CA ALA A 95 -0.80 1.19 9.73
C ALA A 95 -2.14 0.74 9.12
N ILE A 96 -2.14 -0.32 8.32
CA ILE A 96 -3.34 -0.96 7.76
C ILE A 96 -3.59 -2.25 8.56
N PRO A 97 -4.30 -2.17 9.70
CA PRO A 97 -4.64 -3.35 10.47
C PRO A 97 -5.49 -4.30 9.63
N ASP A 98 -5.40 -5.60 9.92
CA ASP A 98 -6.36 -6.62 9.46
C ASP A 98 -6.38 -6.90 7.94
N TRP A 99 -5.33 -6.51 7.22
CA TRP A 99 -5.20 -6.76 5.77
C TRP A 99 -5.25 -8.26 5.39
N CYS A 100 -4.94 -9.16 6.34
CA CYS A 100 -4.89 -10.62 6.17
C CYS A 100 -5.83 -11.38 7.12
N THR A 101 -6.78 -10.70 7.77
CA THR A 101 -7.86 -11.40 8.48
C THR A 101 -8.95 -11.78 7.48
N ALA A 102 -8.91 -13.04 7.06
CA ALA A 102 -10.07 -13.74 6.53
C ALA A 102 -11.03 -14.09 7.67
#